data_AF-A0A7X5SY02-F1
#
_entry.id   AF-A0A7X5SY02-F1
#
_cell.length_a   1.000
_cell.length_b   1.000
_cell.length_c   1.000
_cell.angle_alpha   90.00
_cell.angle_beta   90.00
_cell.angle_gamma   90.00
#
_symmetry.space_group_name_H-M   'P 1'
#
loop_
_entity.id
_entity.type
_entity.pdbx_description
1 polymer ?
#
loop_
_entity_poly.entity_id
_entity_poly.type
_entity_poly.pdbx_seq_one_letter_code
_entity_poly.pdbx_strand_id
1 'polypeptide(L)'
;MLDQNLDCERKYDKSCQTHVHEYLGSTTIFEEIPHNHRFAGVTSEAIPSGNSHVHQLLGNSDFSEIHLHEVGATTGPAIPVGGGRHVHFVYGTTTLDRGHVHEFIFATLIENPTEEMYDRADVKKDSKDWLEKHQKIIIN
;
A
#
# COMPACT_ATOMS: atom_id res chain seq x y z
N MET A 1 -26.41 11.21 -15.54
CA MET A 1 -25.34 10.24 -15.21
C MET A 1 -25.85 9.48 -14.00
N LEU A 2 -26.15 8.19 -14.16
CA LEU A 2 -26.75 7.39 -13.10
C LEU A 2 -25.66 7.02 -12.08
N ASP A 3 -25.99 7.26 -10.83
CA ASP A 3 -25.17 7.08 -9.64
C ASP A 3 -24.92 5.58 -9.40
N GLN A 4 -23.71 5.10 -9.70
CA GLN A 4 -23.34 3.68 -9.58
C GLN A 4 -23.01 3.26 -8.13
N ASN A 5 -23.25 4.13 -7.14
CA ASN A 5 -22.80 3.92 -5.76
C ASN A 5 -23.88 3.39 -4.80
N LEU A 6 -25.09 3.06 -5.27
CA LEU A 6 -26.23 2.80 -4.38
C LEU A 6 -26.56 1.32 -4.07
N ASP A 7 -25.74 0.34 -4.45
CA ASP A 7 -26.08 -1.09 -4.22
C ASP A 7 -24.93 -1.99 -3.71
N CYS A 8 -23.93 -1.42 -3.00
CA CYS A 8 -22.81 -2.16 -2.40
C CYS A 8 -23.18 -2.95 -1.11
N GLU A 9 -24.41 -3.45 -1.00
CA GLU A 9 -24.88 -4.13 0.21
C GLU A 9 -24.48 -5.61 0.29
N ARG A 10 -23.93 -6.19 -0.79
CA ARG A 10 -23.55 -7.62 -0.83
C ARG A 10 -22.04 -7.81 -1.02
N LYS A 11 -21.43 -8.49 -0.05
CA LYS A 11 -20.02 -8.89 0.06
C LYS A 11 -19.43 -9.68 -1.15
N TYR A 12 -20.21 -9.90 -2.21
CA TYR A 12 -19.86 -10.71 -3.39
C TYR A 12 -20.31 -10.09 -4.72
N ASP A 13 -20.76 -8.82 -4.73
CA ASP A 13 -21.02 -8.14 -5.99
C ASP A 13 -19.69 -7.72 -6.63
N LYS A 14 -19.37 -8.29 -7.80
CA LYS A 14 -18.14 -7.98 -8.56
C LYS A 14 -18.08 -6.54 -9.09
N SER A 15 -19.15 -5.76 -8.91
CA SER A 15 -19.21 -4.35 -9.31
C SER A 15 -18.76 -3.37 -8.23
N CYS A 16 -18.49 -3.84 -7.02
CA CYS A 16 -18.23 -2.99 -5.87
C CYS A 16 -16.75 -2.95 -5.49
N GLN A 17 -16.23 -1.73 -5.31
CA GLN A 17 -14.85 -1.52 -4.90
C GLN A 17 -14.57 -2.18 -3.55
N THR A 18 -13.64 -3.14 -3.51
CA THR A 18 -13.26 -3.87 -2.28
C THR A 18 -12.28 -3.07 -1.42
N HIS A 19 -11.01 -3.03 -1.82
CA HIS A 19 -9.97 -2.24 -1.14
C HIS A 19 -8.79 -1.95 -2.07
N VAL A 20 -7.95 -1.05 -1.61
CA VAL A 20 -6.69 -0.61 -2.24
C VAL A 20 -5.63 -0.50 -1.17
N HIS A 21 -4.36 -0.45 -1.57
CA HIS A 21 -3.28 -0.12 -0.65
C HIS A 21 -2.55 1.14 -1.09
N GLU A 22 -2.18 1.96 -0.12
CA GLU A 22 -1.17 2.98 -0.30
C GLU A 22 0.20 2.30 -0.47
N TYR A 23 1.11 2.95 -1.19
CA TYR A 23 2.49 2.52 -1.28
C TYR A 23 3.45 3.69 -1.26
N LEU A 24 4.63 3.42 -0.72
CA LEU A 24 5.79 4.29 -0.67
C LEU A 24 7.01 3.44 -1.02
N GLY A 25 7.88 3.95 -1.87
CA GLY A 25 9.06 3.21 -2.31
C GLY A 25 10.22 4.12 -2.69
N SER A 26 11.36 3.48 -2.88
CA SER A 26 12.55 4.10 -3.46
C SER A 26 13.19 3.12 -4.41
N THR A 27 13.81 3.64 -5.44
CA THR A 27 14.56 2.83 -6.39
C THR A 27 15.94 2.50 -5.83
N THR A 28 16.58 1.47 -6.39
CA THR A 28 17.98 1.14 -6.14
C THR A 28 18.89 2.25 -6.65
N ILE A 29 20.13 2.31 -6.14
CA ILE A 29 21.10 3.29 -6.61
C ILE A 29 21.62 2.86 -7.99
N PHE A 30 21.64 3.79 -8.94
CA PHE A 30 22.37 3.60 -10.19
C PHE A 30 23.85 3.91 -9.96
N GLU A 31 24.75 2.93 -10.11
CA GLU A 31 26.14 3.09 -9.63
C GLU A 31 27.03 3.97 -10.50
N GLU A 32 26.79 4.04 -11.83
CA GLU A 32 27.65 4.81 -12.74
C GLU A 32 27.53 6.33 -12.52
N ILE A 33 26.32 6.78 -12.18
CA ILE A 33 26.02 8.14 -11.75
C ILE A 33 25.20 7.97 -10.47
N PRO A 34 25.83 8.01 -9.27
CA PRO A 34 25.16 7.67 -8.02
C PRO A 34 23.93 8.53 -7.72
N HIS A 35 22.74 7.98 -7.93
CA HIS A 35 21.47 8.57 -7.50
C HIS A 35 20.36 7.52 -7.44
N ASN A 36 19.21 7.92 -6.87
CA ASN A 36 17.99 7.14 -6.86
C ASN A 36 16.76 8.06 -6.85
N HIS A 37 15.58 7.46 -6.95
CA HIS A 37 14.32 8.16 -6.95
C HIS A 37 13.37 7.60 -5.88
N ARG A 38 12.41 8.42 -5.45
CA ARG A 38 11.36 8.08 -4.50
C ARG A 38 10.01 8.11 -5.19
N PHE A 39 9.07 7.29 -4.75
CA PHE A 39 7.73 7.27 -5.32
C PHE A 39 6.68 6.93 -4.27
N ALA A 40 5.45 7.34 -4.53
CA ALA A 40 4.30 7.12 -3.66
C ALA A 40 3.02 7.06 -4.48
N GLY A 41 2.01 6.35 -3.99
CA GLY A 41 0.70 6.29 -4.64
C GLY A 41 -0.26 5.34 -3.97
N VAL A 42 -1.30 4.98 -4.71
CA VAL A 42 -2.32 4.01 -4.29
C VAL A 42 -2.49 3.01 -5.43
N THR A 43 -2.62 1.72 -5.08
CA THR A 43 -2.80 0.66 -6.07
C THR A 43 -4.19 0.73 -6.73
N SER A 44 -4.38 -0.06 -7.79
CA SER A 44 -5.70 -0.43 -8.28
C SER A 44 -6.51 -1.13 -7.20
N GLU A 45 -7.79 -1.33 -7.47
CA GLU A 45 -8.61 -2.28 -6.74
C GLU A 45 -8.02 -3.70 -6.79
N ALA A 46 -8.34 -4.51 -5.77
CA ALA A 46 -8.01 -5.92 -5.71
C ALA A 46 -8.51 -6.68 -6.96
N ILE A 47 -7.59 -7.45 -7.56
CA ILE A 47 -7.83 -8.30 -8.71
C ILE A 47 -7.73 -9.76 -8.23
N PRO A 48 -8.82 -10.55 -8.30
CA PRO A 48 -8.79 -11.95 -7.88
C PRO A 48 -7.69 -12.76 -8.59
N SER A 49 -6.89 -13.51 -7.82
CA SER A 49 -5.79 -14.31 -8.33
C SER A 49 -5.60 -15.57 -7.48
N GLY A 50 -5.99 -16.73 -8.03
CA GLY A 50 -5.95 -18.00 -7.32
C GLY A 50 -6.84 -17.99 -6.06
N ASN A 51 -6.25 -18.33 -4.91
CA ASN A 51 -6.90 -18.29 -3.59
C ASN A 51 -6.65 -16.98 -2.83
N SER A 52 -6.15 -15.95 -3.51
CA SER A 52 -5.80 -14.64 -2.97
C SER A 52 -6.24 -13.55 -3.97
N HIS A 53 -5.61 -12.38 -3.90
CA HIS A 53 -5.73 -11.31 -4.88
C HIS A 53 -4.39 -10.59 -5.04
N VAL A 54 -4.28 -9.82 -6.11
CA VAL A 54 -3.15 -8.92 -6.39
C VAL A 54 -3.70 -7.54 -6.68
N HIS A 55 -2.82 -6.54 -6.74
CA HIS A 55 -3.16 -5.21 -7.22
C HIS A 55 -2.20 -4.82 -8.34
N GLN A 56 -2.57 -3.81 -9.12
CA GLN A 56 -1.69 -3.16 -10.07
C GLN A 56 -1.35 -1.76 -9.58
N LEU A 57 -0.21 -1.23 -10.01
CA LEU A 57 0.16 0.15 -9.74
C LEU A 57 0.80 0.77 -10.96
N LEU A 58 0.59 2.07 -11.10
CA LEU A 58 1.24 2.95 -12.06
C LEU A 58 1.43 4.31 -11.39
N GLY A 59 2.59 4.92 -11.57
CA GLY A 59 2.89 6.24 -11.05
C GLY A 59 4.22 6.76 -11.54
N ASN A 60 4.55 7.98 -11.12
CA ASN A 60 5.85 8.58 -11.36
C ASN A 60 6.69 8.54 -10.10
N SER A 61 8.00 8.46 -10.27
CA SER A 61 8.93 8.87 -9.25
C SER A 61 8.96 10.38 -9.08
N ASP A 62 9.63 10.84 -8.02
CA ASP A 62 10.02 12.22 -7.89
C ASP A 62 10.93 12.66 -9.04
N PHE A 63 10.91 13.96 -9.30
CA PHE A 63 11.85 14.60 -10.21
C PHE A 63 13.08 15.02 -9.40
N SER A 64 14.14 14.24 -9.52
CA SER A 64 15.43 14.47 -8.89
C SER A 64 16.53 14.21 -9.92
N GLU A 65 17.73 14.74 -9.70
CA GLU A 65 18.85 14.59 -10.66
C GLU A 65 18.44 14.77 -12.13
N ILE A 66 17.68 15.85 -12.37
CA ILE A 66 17.20 16.32 -13.68
C ILE A 66 16.28 15.38 -14.48
N HIS A 67 15.73 14.32 -13.87
CA HIS A 67 14.74 13.46 -14.49
C HIS A 67 13.82 12.73 -13.50
N LEU A 68 12.89 11.94 -14.02
CA LEU A 68 12.03 11.03 -13.27
C LEU A 68 11.87 9.75 -14.08
N HIS A 69 11.44 8.68 -13.42
CA HIS A 69 10.97 7.49 -14.11
C HIS A 69 9.51 7.19 -13.78
N GLU A 70 8.86 6.45 -14.66
CA GLU A 70 7.56 5.84 -14.37
C GLU A 70 7.80 4.48 -13.67
N VAL A 71 6.95 4.18 -12.69
CA VAL A 71 6.90 2.91 -11.97
C VAL A 71 5.60 2.20 -12.27
N GLY A 72 5.68 0.94 -12.69
CA GLY A 72 4.51 0.11 -12.97
C GLY A 72 4.77 -1.34 -12.59
N ALA A 73 3.85 -1.95 -11.83
CA ALA A 73 4.00 -3.32 -11.37
C ALA A 73 2.66 -3.98 -11.03
N THR A 74 2.66 -5.32 -10.99
CA THR A 74 1.61 -6.11 -10.31
C THR A 74 2.18 -6.61 -8.99
N THR A 75 1.41 -6.50 -7.92
CA THR A 75 1.83 -6.96 -6.60
C THR A 75 1.85 -8.50 -6.51
N GLY A 76 2.57 -9.03 -5.53
CA GLY A 76 2.44 -10.43 -5.11
C GLY A 76 1.10 -10.70 -4.41
N PRO A 77 0.81 -11.97 -4.06
CA PRO A 77 -0.40 -12.32 -3.31
C PRO A 77 -0.41 -11.67 -1.92
N ALA A 78 -1.61 -11.58 -1.31
CA ALA A 78 -1.79 -11.04 0.03
C ALA A 78 -0.96 -11.80 1.09
N ILE A 79 -0.24 -11.05 1.94
CA ILE A 79 0.58 -11.57 3.03
C ILE A 79 -0.04 -11.13 4.36
N PRO A 80 -0.63 -12.07 5.13
CA PRO A 80 -1.29 -11.73 6.39
C PRO A 80 -0.36 -11.10 7.41
N VAL A 81 -0.78 -9.99 8.03
CA VAL A 81 -0.07 -9.32 9.13
C VAL A 81 -0.86 -9.34 10.45
N GLY A 82 -1.97 -10.10 10.49
CA GLY A 82 -2.80 -10.30 11.68
C GLY A 82 -4.01 -9.37 11.77
N GLY A 83 -5.01 -9.76 12.57
CA GLY A 83 -6.25 -8.99 12.72
C GLY A 83 -7.11 -8.92 11.45
N GLY A 84 -6.95 -9.86 10.53
CA GLY A 84 -7.66 -9.84 9.24
C GLY A 84 -7.02 -8.96 8.16
N ARG A 85 -5.89 -8.31 8.45
CA ARG A 85 -5.19 -7.39 7.53
C ARG A 85 -4.02 -8.07 6.81
N HIS A 86 -3.62 -7.50 5.69
CA HIS A 86 -2.44 -7.93 4.94
C HIS A 86 -1.71 -6.77 4.26
N VAL A 87 -0.56 -7.09 3.68
CA VAL A 87 0.22 -6.26 2.76
C VAL A 87 0.53 -7.07 1.51
N HIS A 88 1.07 -6.42 0.47
CA HIS A 88 1.60 -7.10 -0.70
C HIS A 88 3.06 -6.68 -0.94
N PHE A 89 3.94 -7.62 -1.28
CA PHE A 89 5.27 -7.29 -1.80
C PHE A 89 5.21 -6.95 -3.28
N VAL A 90 6.11 -6.06 -3.70
CA VAL A 90 6.27 -5.62 -5.08
C VAL A 90 7.75 -5.58 -5.42
N TYR A 91 8.08 -6.07 -6.61
CA TYR A 91 9.38 -5.91 -7.24
C TYR A 91 9.16 -5.47 -8.69
N GLY A 92 10.04 -4.63 -9.21
CA GLY A 92 10.00 -4.22 -10.61
C GLY A 92 11.17 -3.36 -11.01
N THR A 93 11.08 -2.82 -12.21
CA THR A 93 12.06 -1.92 -12.81
C THR A 93 11.33 -0.73 -13.38
N THR A 94 11.96 0.45 -13.31
CA THR A 94 11.40 1.68 -13.85
C THR A 94 11.42 1.71 -15.38
N THR A 95 10.75 2.68 -15.99
CA THR A 95 10.93 2.97 -17.42
C THR A 95 12.36 3.44 -17.73
N LEU A 96 12.81 3.26 -18.98
CA LEU A 96 14.09 3.79 -19.44
C LEU A 96 13.98 5.31 -19.62
N ASP A 97 14.73 6.06 -18.83
CA ASP A 97 14.90 7.51 -19.00
C ASP A 97 16.37 7.88 -18.86
N ARG A 98 16.81 8.90 -19.61
CA ARG A 98 18.22 9.35 -19.66
C ARG A 98 19.26 8.22 -19.79
N GLY A 99 18.89 7.14 -20.48
CA GLY A 99 19.79 6.03 -20.78
C GLY A 99 19.96 4.98 -19.67
N HIS A 100 19.19 5.02 -18.58
CA HIS A 100 19.24 3.97 -17.56
C HIS A 100 17.87 3.69 -16.93
N VAL A 101 17.83 2.67 -16.08
CA VAL A 101 16.66 2.23 -15.32
C VAL A 101 17.08 2.00 -13.87
N HIS A 102 16.12 1.95 -12.96
CA HIS A 102 16.37 1.47 -11.61
C HIS A 102 15.46 0.29 -11.28
N GLU A 103 15.96 -0.62 -10.45
CA GLU A 103 15.12 -1.63 -9.81
C GLU A 103 14.43 -1.03 -8.60
N PHE A 104 13.35 -1.65 -8.14
CA PHE A 104 12.72 -1.31 -6.87
C PHE A 104 12.12 -2.55 -6.22
N ILE A 105 12.10 -2.53 -4.88
CA ILE A 105 11.42 -3.51 -4.05
C ILE A 105 10.78 -2.81 -2.86
N PHE A 106 9.52 -3.11 -2.57
CA PHE A 106 8.81 -2.55 -1.43
C PHE A 106 7.62 -3.44 -1.03
N ALA A 107 7.02 -3.14 0.13
CA ALA A 107 5.73 -3.66 0.52
C ALA A 107 4.71 -2.51 0.53
N THR A 108 3.47 -2.80 0.12
CA THR A 108 2.37 -1.85 0.29
C THR A 108 2.16 -1.53 1.78
N LEU A 109 1.53 -0.40 2.07
CA LEU A 109 1.06 -0.11 3.42
C LEU A 109 -0.08 -1.05 3.81
N ILE A 110 -0.26 -1.22 5.11
CA ILE A 110 -1.21 -2.15 5.70
C ILE A 110 -2.65 -1.83 5.29
N GLU A 111 -3.43 -2.85 4.95
CA GLU A 111 -4.88 -2.69 4.78
C GLU A 111 -5.51 -2.21 6.08
N ASN A 112 -6.36 -1.19 6.00
CA ASN A 112 -7.17 -0.69 7.10
C ASN A 112 -6.36 -0.46 8.40
N PRO A 113 -5.41 0.51 8.38
CA PRO A 113 -4.48 0.73 9.49
C PRO A 113 -5.18 1.15 10.79
N THR A 114 -6.36 1.77 10.68
CA THR A 114 -7.07 2.41 11.79
C THR A 114 -8.17 1.57 12.42
N GLU A 115 -8.66 0.53 11.75
CA GLU A 115 -9.68 -0.32 12.36
C GLU A 115 -9.07 -1.08 13.54
N GLU A 116 -9.49 -0.70 14.74
CA GLU A 116 -9.17 -1.45 15.94
C GLU A 116 -9.83 -2.83 15.84
N MET A 117 -9.25 -3.85 16.49
CA MET A 117 -9.80 -5.21 16.56
C MET A 117 -11.08 -5.25 17.42
N TYR A 118 -12.13 -4.52 17.03
CA TYR A 118 -13.30 -4.24 17.85
C TYR A 118 -14.21 -5.46 18.10
N ASP A 119 -13.89 -6.62 17.54
CA ASP A 119 -14.67 -7.86 17.66
C ASP A 119 -14.14 -8.89 18.67
N ARG A 120 -13.29 -8.50 19.63
CA ARG A 120 -13.10 -9.29 20.86
C ARG A 120 -13.32 -8.42 22.08
N ALA A 121 -14.30 -8.81 22.91
CA ALA A 121 -14.64 -8.14 24.16
C ALA A 121 -13.43 -7.90 25.10
N ASP A 122 -12.33 -8.62 24.90
CA ASP A 122 -11.09 -8.51 25.67
C ASP A 122 -10.24 -7.27 25.34
N VAL A 123 -10.28 -6.76 24.10
CA VAL A 123 -9.36 -5.68 23.64
C VAL A 123 -9.75 -4.30 24.18
N LYS A 124 -11.06 -4.04 24.39
CA LYS A 124 -11.56 -2.74 24.89
C LYS A 124 -11.07 -2.39 26.30
N LYS A 125 -10.69 -3.40 27.09
CA LYS A 125 -10.12 -3.21 28.43
C LYS A 125 -8.65 -2.77 28.35
N ASP A 126 -7.90 -3.36 27.42
CA ASP A 126 -6.45 -3.16 27.31
C ASP A 126 -6.11 -1.83 26.60
N SER A 127 -6.92 -1.37 25.64
CA SER A 127 -6.67 -0.10 24.93
C SER A 127 -6.88 1.12 25.84
N LYS A 128 -7.90 1.10 26.71
CA LYS A 128 -8.13 2.12 27.75
C LYS A 128 -6.98 2.17 28.76
N ASP A 129 -6.55 0.99 29.24
CA ASP A 129 -5.42 0.89 30.19
C ASP A 129 -4.10 1.35 29.56
N TRP A 130 -3.88 1.09 28.27
CA TRP A 130 -2.68 1.53 27.55
C TRP A 130 -2.64 3.06 27.36
N LEU A 131 -3.74 3.68 26.94
CA LEU A 131 -3.83 5.14 26.78
C LEU A 131 -3.66 5.86 28.13
N GLU A 132 -4.32 5.40 29.20
CA GLU A 132 -4.18 5.98 30.54
C GLU A 132 -2.76 5.85 31.11
N LYS A 133 -2.03 4.77 30.79
CA LYS A 133 -0.65 4.55 31.22
C LYS A 133 0.39 5.37 30.44
N HIS A 134 0.18 5.61 29.14
CA HIS A 134 1.24 6.13 28.26
C HIS A 134 1.00 7.57 27.78
N GLN A 135 -0.18 8.15 27.99
CA GLN A 135 -0.48 9.54 27.61
C GLN A 135 0.09 10.58 28.59
N LYS A 136 0.74 10.17 29.69
CA LYS A 136 1.44 11.07 30.64
C LYS A 136 2.84 11.52 30.21
N ILE A 137 3.36 11.08 29.06
CA ILE A 137 4.75 11.37 28.64
C ILE A 137 4.86 12.55 27.64
N ILE A 138 3.75 13.09 27.13
CA ILE A 138 3.80 14.17 26.12
C ILE A 138 3.06 15.43 26.60
N ILE A 139 3.30 15.89 27.82
CA ILE A 139 3.22 17.32 28.17
C ILE A 139 4.18 17.58 29.33
N ASN A 140 5.38 18.08 29.02
CA ASN A 140 6.21 18.95 29.88
C ASN A 140 7.27 19.62 29.00
#